data_AF-A0A8X7W6G3-F1
#
_entry.id   AF-A0A8X7W6G3-F1
#
_cell.length_a   1.000
_cell.length_b   1.000
_cell.length_c   1.000
_cell.angle_alpha   90.00
_cell.angle_beta   90.00
_cell.angle_gamma   90.00
#
_symmetry.space_group_name_H-M   'P 1'
#
loop_
_entity.id
_entity.type
_entity.pdbx_description
1 polymer ?
#
loop_
_entity_poly.entity_id
_entity_poly.type
_entity_poly.pdbx_seq_one_letter_code
_entity_poly.pdbx_strand_id
1 'polypeptide(L)'
;MLSLDVIYAKDSGFLVNGKLKTVVEIDILEIIGKVDINGFLLLSSQVEIVSRMFEKHPETASEVYSDNPSLKTGYMNLLLGLIEMLCQSPNKLRMDDLDDVNDALVSLTDAGFKLDWLEEKLDQVSIMKKKAKDRDS
;
A
#
# COMPACT_ATOMS: atom_id res chain seq x y z
N MET A 1 20.26 -3.52 0.20
CA MET A 1 21.29 -4.58 0.26
C MET A 1 21.79 -4.65 1.69
N LEU A 2 21.57 -5.75 2.40
CA LEU A 2 22.07 -5.91 3.77
C LEU A 2 23.55 -6.27 3.69
N SER A 3 24.43 -5.43 4.22
CA SER A 3 25.86 -5.70 4.33
C SER A 3 26.09 -6.63 5.52
N LEU A 4 26.66 -7.82 5.27
CA LEU A 4 26.86 -8.89 6.26
C LEU A 4 28.30 -8.87 6.82
N ASP A 5 28.90 -7.69 6.93
CA ASP A 5 30.35 -7.56 7.13
C ASP A 5 30.81 -8.00 8.53
N VAL A 6 29.88 -8.19 9.47
CA VAL A 6 30.19 -8.62 10.84
C VAL A 6 29.15 -9.62 11.35
N ILE A 7 29.55 -10.89 11.42
CA ILE A 7 28.75 -11.98 12.02
C ILE A 7 29.41 -12.34 13.36
N TYR A 8 28.77 -11.97 14.48
CA TYR A 8 29.19 -12.41 15.81
C TYR A 8 28.64 -13.82 16.08
N ALA A 9 29.44 -14.85 15.79
CA ALA A 9 29.11 -16.22 16.16
C ALA A 9 29.39 -16.41 17.67
N LYS A 10 28.34 -16.45 18.48
CA LYS A 10 28.46 -16.61 19.94
C LYS A 10 28.89 -18.02 20.33
N ASP A 11 28.48 -19.03 19.53
CA ASP A 11 28.85 -20.43 19.71
C ASP A 11 29.01 -21.17 18.36
N SER A 12 30.25 -21.52 18.03
CA SER A 12 30.69 -22.69 17.21
C SER A 12 30.16 -22.88 15.77
N GLY A 13 30.93 -22.40 14.79
CA GLY A 13 30.99 -23.04 13.46
C GLY A 13 31.66 -24.42 13.54
N PHE A 14 31.34 -25.32 12.60
CA PHE A 14 31.93 -26.67 12.52
C PHE A 14 32.47 -26.97 11.12
N LEU A 15 33.52 -27.81 11.04
CA LEU A 15 34.13 -28.21 9.78
C LEU A 15 33.46 -29.48 9.23
N VAL A 16 33.02 -29.46 7.97
CA VAL A 16 32.54 -30.64 7.23
C VAL A 16 33.35 -30.78 5.95
N ASN A 17 34.08 -31.89 5.79
CA ASN A 17 34.93 -32.17 4.63
C ASN A 17 35.91 -31.01 4.32
N GLY A 18 36.55 -30.45 5.36
CA GLY A 18 37.49 -29.33 5.22
C GLY A 18 36.85 -27.98 4.90
N LYS A 19 35.51 -27.88 4.84
CA LYS A 19 34.77 -26.63 4.67
C LYS A 19 34.17 -26.19 5.99
N LEU A 20 34.43 -24.95 6.38
CA LEU A 20 33.79 -24.32 7.54
C LEU A 20 32.30 -24.09 7.20
N LYS A 21 31.42 -24.67 8.03
CA LYS A 21 29.98 -24.42 8.02
C LYS A 21 29.62 -23.70 9.31
N THR A 22 28.99 -22.54 9.18
CA THR A 22 28.45 -21.76 10.29
C THR A 22 26.93 -21.73 10.16
N VAL A 23 26.22 -21.97 11.27
CA VAL A 23 24.78 -21.72 11.34
C VAL A 23 24.62 -20.33 11.96
N VAL A 24 24.07 -19.40 11.18
CA VAL A 24 23.72 -18.07 11.66
C VAL A 24 22.22 -18.06 11.83
N GLU A 25 21.76 -17.94 13.06
CA GLU A 25 20.37 -17.63 13.34
C GLU A 25 20.17 -16.15 13.00
N ILE A 26 19.56 -15.90 11.85
CA ILE A 26 19.12 -14.56 11.47
C ILE A 26 17.72 -14.43 12.05
N ASP A 27 17.61 -13.71 13.17
CA ASP A 27 16.31 -13.18 13.58
C ASP A 27 15.86 -12.21 12.49
N ILE A 28 15.00 -12.70 11.58
CA ILE A 28 14.27 -11.86 10.64
C ILE A 28 13.20 -11.16 11.48
N LEU A 29 13.62 -10.19 12.29
CA LEU A 29 12.74 -9.17 12.82
C LEU A 29 12.23 -8.45 11.58
N GLU A 30 10.99 -8.76 11.16
CA GLU A 30 10.30 -8.29 9.96
C GLU A 30 10.90 -6.95 9.49
N ILE A 31 11.95 -7.02 8.68
CA ILE A 31 12.49 -5.84 8.04
C ILE A 31 11.41 -5.58 7.03
N ILE A 32 10.47 -4.70 7.38
CA ILE A 32 9.41 -4.27 6.50
C ILE A 32 10.13 -3.66 5.30
N GLY A 33 10.39 -4.52 4.31
CA GLY A 33 11.20 -4.20 3.16
C GLY A 33 10.45 -3.12 2.43
N LYS A 34 11.03 -1.92 2.41
CA LYS A 34 10.47 -0.86 1.60
C LYS A 34 11.00 -1.02 0.18
N VAL A 35 10.09 -1.08 -0.78
CA VAL A 35 10.36 -1.23 -2.21
C VAL A 35 9.99 0.09 -2.89
N ASP A 36 10.90 0.62 -3.70
CA ASP A 36 10.61 1.78 -4.54
C ASP A 36 9.89 1.31 -5.81
N ILE A 37 8.66 1.79 -6.02
CA ILE A 37 7.90 1.63 -7.25
C ILE A 37 7.60 3.03 -7.79
N ASN A 38 8.17 3.38 -8.94
CA ASN A 38 7.92 4.66 -9.62
C ASN A 38 8.13 5.90 -8.71
N GLY A 39 9.05 5.84 -7.75
CA GLY A 39 9.33 6.92 -6.79
C GLY A 39 8.45 6.89 -5.54
N PHE A 40 7.66 5.84 -5.34
CA PHE A 40 6.86 5.59 -4.13
C PHE A 40 7.54 4.53 -3.27
N LEU A 41 7.81 4.84 -2.00
CA LEU A 41 8.48 3.93 -1.09
C LEU A 41 7.45 3.11 -0.31
N LEU A 42 7.19 1.88 -0.76
CA LEU A 42 6.07 1.05 -0.33
C LEU A 42 6.51 -0.14 0.51
N LEU A 43 5.65 -0.62 1.41
CA LEU A 43 5.92 -1.89 2.09
C LEU A 43 5.79 -3.05 1.09
N SER A 44 6.58 -4.11 1.24
CA SER A 44 6.46 -5.31 0.40
C SER A 44 5.03 -5.86 0.29
N SER A 45 4.24 -5.76 1.37
CA SER A 45 2.82 -6.17 1.40
C SER A 45 1.91 -5.31 0.50
N GLN A 46 2.32 -4.09 0.16
CA GLN A 46 1.56 -3.16 -0.67
C GLN A 46 1.93 -3.25 -2.16
N VAL A 47 3.04 -3.91 -2.49
CA VAL A 47 3.57 -3.97 -3.86
C VAL A 47 2.55 -4.58 -4.84
N GLU A 48 1.89 -5.67 -4.45
CA GLU A 48 0.93 -6.36 -5.33
C GLU A 48 -0.30 -5.51 -5.64
N ILE A 49 -0.86 -4.82 -4.63
CA ILE A 49 -2.04 -3.97 -4.82
C ILE A 49 -1.71 -2.74 -5.68
N VAL A 50 -0.55 -2.10 -5.45
CA VAL A 50 -0.11 -0.95 -6.25
C VAL A 50 0.19 -1.35 -7.69
N SER A 51 0.83 -2.50 -7.91
CA SER A 51 1.15 -2.98 -9.26
C SER A 51 -0.13 -3.22 -10.07
N ARG A 52 -1.11 -3.92 -9.49
CA ARG A 52 -2.40 -4.16 -10.13
C ARG A 52 -3.20 -2.90 -10.38
N MET A 53 -3.11 -1.92 -9.47
CA MET A 53 -3.73 -0.61 -9.66
C MET A 53 -3.15 0.08 -10.89
N PHE A 54 -1.82 0.16 -11.01
CA PHE A 54 -1.19 0.79 -12.18
C PHE A 54 -1.36 0.00 -13.47
N GLU A 55 -1.52 -1.32 -13.43
CA GLU A 55 -1.88 -2.12 -14.61
C GLU A 55 -3.26 -1.75 -15.16
N LYS A 56 -4.24 -1.50 -14.27
CA LYS A 56 -5.62 -1.16 -14.64
C LYS A 56 -5.82 0.33 -14.92
N HIS A 57 -5.13 1.16 -14.16
CA HIS A 57 -5.26 2.61 -14.12
C HIS A 57 -3.87 3.26 -14.15
N PRO A 58 -3.12 3.11 -15.26
CA PRO A 58 -1.76 3.63 -15.39
C PRO A 58 -1.69 5.16 -15.25
N GLU A 59 -2.78 5.86 -15.51
CA GLU A 59 -2.93 7.31 -15.36
C GLU A 59 -2.87 7.80 -13.90
N THR A 60 -3.11 6.90 -12.93
CA THR A 60 -3.35 7.22 -11.51
C THR A 60 -2.33 8.19 -10.91
N ALA A 61 -1.04 8.02 -11.22
CA ALA A 61 0.03 8.85 -10.67
C ALA A 61 0.83 9.56 -11.77
N SER A 62 0.24 9.76 -12.95
CA SER A 62 0.93 10.32 -14.13
C SER A 62 1.34 11.80 -13.97
N GLU A 63 0.67 12.54 -13.08
CA GLU A 63 0.86 13.98 -12.88
C GLU A 63 1.22 14.33 -11.43
N VAL A 64 1.69 13.38 -10.61
CA VAL A 64 2.00 13.65 -9.21
C VAL A 64 3.14 14.68 -9.09
N TYR A 65 2.81 15.86 -8.56
CA TYR A 65 3.62 17.07 -8.66
C TYR A 65 4.70 17.25 -7.57
N SER A 66 4.79 16.33 -6.60
CA SER A 66 5.75 16.45 -5.50
C SER A 66 7.10 15.85 -5.87
N ASP A 67 8.22 16.53 -5.66
CA ASP A 67 9.56 15.91 -5.74
C ASP A 67 9.97 15.22 -4.43
N ASN A 68 9.21 15.44 -3.35
CA ASN A 68 9.52 14.89 -2.03
C ASN A 68 9.02 13.44 -1.92
N PRO A 69 9.92 12.44 -1.77
CA PRO A 69 9.54 11.03 -1.72
C PRO A 69 8.66 10.67 -0.52
N SER A 70 8.84 11.35 0.61
CA SER A 70 8.03 11.14 1.81
C SER A 70 6.59 11.61 1.60
N LEU A 71 6.40 12.76 0.94
CA LEU A 71 5.06 13.24 0.59
C LEU A 71 4.37 12.32 -0.42
N LYS A 72 5.07 11.91 -1.50
CA LYS A 72 4.56 10.93 -2.46
C LYS A 72 4.07 9.66 -1.77
N THR A 73 4.90 9.14 -0.86
CA THR A 73 4.59 7.93 -0.08
C THR A 73 3.39 8.14 0.84
N GLY A 74 3.28 9.31 1.48
CA GLY A 74 2.12 9.66 2.31
C GLY A 74 0.81 9.63 1.52
N TYR A 75 0.78 10.31 0.36
CA TYR A 75 -0.38 10.29 -0.52
C TYR A 75 -0.71 8.89 -1.05
N MET A 76 0.30 8.11 -1.44
CA MET A 76 0.07 6.73 -1.88
C MET A 76 -0.53 5.85 -0.78
N ASN A 77 -0.08 6.00 0.47
CA ASN A 77 -0.68 5.28 1.60
C ASN A 77 -2.13 5.71 1.85
N LEU A 78 -2.45 7.00 1.70
CA LEU A 78 -3.81 7.50 1.80
C LEU A 78 -4.71 6.87 0.71
N LEU A 79 -4.25 6.85 -0.54
CA LEU A 79 -4.96 6.20 -1.65
C LEU A 79 -5.19 4.70 -1.39
N LEU A 80 -4.17 3.98 -0.93
CA LEU A 80 -4.30 2.57 -0.58
C LEU A 80 -5.31 2.34 0.55
N GLY A 81 -5.34 3.22 1.54
CA GLY A 81 -6.35 3.20 2.60
C GLY A 81 -7.77 3.35 2.07
N LEU A 82 -8.00 4.26 1.12
CA LEU A 82 -9.31 4.43 0.46
C LEU A 82 -9.71 3.18 -0.33
N ILE A 83 -8.78 2.60 -1.10
CA ILE A 83 -9.03 1.39 -1.88
C ILE A 83 -9.36 0.22 -0.95
N GLU A 84 -8.60 0.02 0.13
CA GLU A 84 -8.89 -1.00 1.14
C GLU A 84 -10.27 -0.79 1.75
N MET A 85 -10.61 0.45 2.09
CA MET A 85 -11.91 0.79 2.65
C MET A 85 -13.06 0.39 1.71
N LEU A 86 -12.92 0.65 0.41
CA LEU A 86 -13.89 0.27 -0.62
C LEU A 86 -13.95 -1.22 -0.91
N CYS A 87 -12.85 -1.95 -0.71
CA CYS A 87 -12.85 -3.40 -0.78
C CYS A 87 -13.59 -4.05 0.41
N GLN A 88 -13.81 -3.32 1.52
CA GLN A 88 -14.63 -3.82 2.62
C GLN A 88 -16.12 -3.74 2.26
N SER A 89 -16.93 -4.60 2.89
CA SER A 89 -18.38 -4.68 2.63
C SER A 89 -19.05 -3.29 2.67
N PRO A 90 -19.94 -2.94 1.72
CA PRO A 90 -20.66 -1.67 1.68
C PRO A 90 -21.40 -1.32 2.98
N ASN A 91 -21.73 -2.33 3.78
CA ASN A 91 -22.42 -2.18 5.07
C ASN A 91 -21.50 -1.69 6.20
N LYS A 92 -20.18 -1.72 6.01
CA LYS A 92 -19.18 -1.28 7.01
C LYS A 92 -18.75 0.17 6.82
N LEU A 93 -18.94 0.72 5.62
CA LEU A 93 -18.79 2.14 5.32
C LEU A 93 -19.91 2.92 6.01
N ARG A 94 -19.58 3.73 7.00
CA ARG A 94 -20.54 4.61 7.67
C ARG A 94 -20.78 5.89 6.85
N MET A 95 -21.67 6.77 7.32
CA MET A 95 -22.08 7.95 6.56
C MET A 95 -21.13 9.13 6.83
N ASP A 96 -20.62 9.21 8.05
CA ASP A 96 -19.48 10.01 8.52
C ASP A 96 -18.18 9.67 7.77
N ASP A 97 -17.95 8.40 7.42
CA ASP A 97 -16.77 8.01 6.64
C ASP A 97 -16.74 8.62 5.22
N LEU A 98 -17.89 9.09 4.69
CA LEU A 98 -17.98 9.56 3.31
C LEU A 98 -17.43 10.99 3.13
N ASP A 99 -17.60 11.85 4.14
CA ASP A 99 -17.03 13.20 4.14
C ASP A 99 -15.50 13.12 4.23
N ASP A 100 -14.98 12.26 5.11
CA ASP A 100 -13.54 11.98 5.24
C ASP A 100 -12.94 11.39 3.95
N VAL A 101 -13.68 10.53 3.25
CA VAL A 101 -13.28 9.98 1.94
C VAL A 101 -13.22 11.08 0.87
N ASN A 102 -14.19 12.01 0.88
CA ASN A 102 -14.21 13.10 -0.09
C ASN A 102 -13.06 14.09 0.15
N ASP A 103 -12.78 14.43 1.40
CA ASP A 103 -11.63 15.28 1.76
C ASP A 103 -10.29 14.63 1.38
N ALA A 104 -10.19 13.31 1.54
CA ALA A 104 -9.02 12.55 1.11
C ALA A 104 -8.86 12.54 -0.42
N LEU A 105 -9.96 12.40 -1.18
CA LEU A 105 -9.94 12.48 -2.64
C LEU A 105 -9.49 13.85 -3.13
N VAL A 106 -10.06 14.94 -2.59
CA VAL A 106 -9.64 16.31 -2.91
C VAL A 106 -8.14 16.48 -2.68
N SER A 107 -7.65 16.03 -1.52
CA SER A 107 -6.23 16.11 -1.18
C SER A 107 -5.32 15.35 -2.15
N LEU A 108 -5.78 14.21 -2.67
CA LEU A 108 -5.02 13.40 -3.64
C LEU A 108 -5.05 14.02 -5.03
N THR A 109 -6.19 14.54 -5.47
CA THR A 109 -6.34 15.22 -6.75
C THR A 109 -5.52 16.51 -6.79
N ASP A 110 -5.52 17.29 -5.70
CA ASP A 110 -4.65 18.47 -5.54
C ASP A 110 -3.16 18.10 -5.59
N ALA A 111 -2.80 16.89 -5.16
CA ALA A 111 -1.44 16.36 -5.27
C ALA A 111 -1.08 15.82 -6.68
N GLY A 112 -2.04 15.84 -7.62
CA GLY A 112 -1.85 15.42 -9.01
C GLY A 112 -2.18 13.95 -9.29
N PHE A 113 -2.88 13.26 -8.38
CA PHE A 113 -3.41 11.93 -8.68
C PHE A 113 -4.66 12.05 -9.57
N LYS A 114 -4.76 11.14 -10.56
CA LYS A 114 -5.94 11.04 -11.43
C LYS A 114 -6.83 9.91 -10.94
N LEU A 115 -7.94 10.27 -10.30
CA LEU A 115 -8.79 9.32 -9.55
C LEU A 115 -10.22 9.21 -10.08
N ASP A 116 -10.47 9.63 -11.33
CA ASP A 116 -11.80 9.55 -11.98
C ASP A 116 -12.41 8.14 -11.85
N TRP A 117 -11.58 7.10 -12.01
CA TRP A 117 -11.99 5.70 -11.91
C TRP A 117 -12.43 5.30 -10.49
N LEU A 118 -11.89 5.95 -9.47
CA LEU A 118 -12.20 5.69 -8.06
C LEU A 118 -13.47 6.43 -7.65
N GLU A 119 -13.64 7.67 -8.12
CA GLU A 119 -14.86 8.46 -7.97
C GLU A 119 -16.08 7.72 -8.56
N GLU A 120 -15.95 7.19 -9.79
CA GLU A 120 -17.01 6.40 -10.42
C GLU A 120 -17.38 5.15 -9.59
N LYS A 121 -16.38 4.48 -9.00
CA LYS A 121 -16.62 3.33 -8.12
C LYS A 121 -17.35 3.71 -6.85
N LEU A 122 -17.01 4.85 -6.24
CA LEU A 122 -17.68 5.38 -5.05
C LEU A 122 -19.15 5.69 -5.31
N ASP A 123 -19.46 6.27 -6.47
CA ASP A 123 -20.84 6.53 -6.88
C ASP A 123 -21.65 5.22 -7.02
N GLN A 124 -21.05 4.20 -7.63
CA GLN A 124 -21.68 2.89 -7.77
C GLN A 124 -21.98 2.25 -6.40
N VAL A 125 -21.01 2.28 -5.48
CA VAL A 125 -21.19 1.77 -4.10
C VAL A 125 -22.32 2.52 -3.37
N SER A 126 -22.36 3.84 -3.53
CA SER A 126 -23.41 4.68 -2.94
C SER A 126 -24.81 4.36 -3.47
N ILE A 127 -24.94 4.07 -4.78
CA ILE A 127 -26.20 3.62 -5.39
C ILE A 127 -26.60 2.24 -4.87
N MET A 128 -25.65 1.30 -4.75
CA MET A 128 -25.91 -0.04 -4.23
C MET A 128 -26.41 0.00 -2.78
N LYS A 129 -25.84 0.86 -1.93
CA LYS A 129 -26.24 1.04 -0.53
C LYS A 129 -27.69 1.55 -0.41
N LYS A 130 -28.10 2.50 -1.24
CA LYS A 130 -29.50 2.97 -1.30
C LYS A 130 -30.46 1.84 -1.68
N LYS A 131 -30.16 1.10 -2.74
CA LYS A 131 -30.97 -0.04 -3.21
C LYS A 131 -31.04 -1.23 -2.23
N ALA A 132 -30.06 -1.40 -1.36
CA ALA A 132 -30.08 -2.41 -0.30
C ALA A 132 -31.05 -2.00 0.82
N LYS A 133 -30.96 -0.73 1.26
CA LYS A 133 -31.85 -0.17 2.29
C LYS A 133 -33.33 -0.19 1.90
N ASP A 134 -33.63 0.04 0.62
CA ASP A 134 -35.00 -0.01 0.08
C ASP A 134 -35.57 -1.43 -0.02
N ARG A 135 -34.72 -2.47 -0.03
CA ARG A 135 -35.14 -3.89 -0.07
C ARG A 135 -35.30 -4.51 1.31
N ASP A 136 -34.67 -3.95 2.32
CA ASP A 136 -34.74 -4.38 3.72
C ASP A 136 -35.78 -3.58 4.55
N SER A 137 -36.48 -2.61 3.94
CA SER A 137 -37.58 -1.83 4.54
C SER A 137 -38.95 -2.30 4.07
#